data_AF-A0A6G2PT49-F1
#
_entry.id   AF-A0A6G2PT49-F1
#
_cell.length_a   1.000
_cell.length_b   1.000
_cell.length_c   1.000
_cell.angle_alpha   90.00
_cell.angle_beta   90.00
_cell.angle_gamma   90.00
#
_symmetry.space_group_name_H-M   'P 1'
#
loop_
_entity.id
_entity.type
_entity.pdbx_description
1 polymer ?
#
loop_
_entity_poly.entity_id
_entity_poly.type
_entity_poly.pdbx_seq_one_letter_code
_entity_poly.pdbx_strand_id
1 'polypeptide(L)' 'MTEPVKGPASYFPSIEKKYGRPVAEWKNLIRTSPLSKHMELVSWLKAEHGLGHGHANALVAHTLAEADGK' A
#
# COMPACT_ATOMS: atom_id res chain seq x y z
N MET A 1 1.29 -20.13 -15.44
CA MET A 1 1.71 -18.87 -16.10
C MET A 1 1.39 -17.75 -15.12
N THR A 2 2.40 -17.09 -14.55
CA THR A 2 2.19 -15.96 -13.62
C THR A 2 1.74 -14.76 -14.44
N GLU A 3 0.47 -14.37 -14.31
CA GLU A 3 -0.07 -13.20 -14.98
C GLU A 3 0.86 -11.99 -14.73
N PRO A 4 1.24 -11.23 -15.77
CA PRO A 4 1.99 -10.01 -15.58
C PRO A 4 1.06 -9.05 -14.87
N VAL A 5 1.21 -8.94 -13.54
CA VAL A 5 0.49 -7.96 -12.74
C VAL A 5 0.90 -6.61 -13.32
N LYS A 6 0.07 -6.02 -14.19
CA LYS A 6 0.29 -4.70 -14.78
C LYS A 6 -0.48 -3.72 -13.90
N GLY A 7 0.23 -3.08 -12.97
CA GLY A 7 -0.36 -2.08 -12.08
C GLY A 7 0.43 -1.91 -10.78
N PRO A 8 0.00 -1.05 -9.85
CA PRO A 8 0.66 -0.84 -8.56
C PRO A 8 0.85 -2.13 -7.73
N ALA A 9 0.09 -3.19 -8.03
CA ALA A 9 0.23 -4.50 -7.43
C ALA A 9 1.53 -5.24 -7.82
N SER A 10 2.26 -4.85 -8.89
CA SER A 10 3.59 -5.41 -9.18
C SER A 10 4.61 -5.11 -8.09
N TYR A 11 4.39 -4.04 -7.30
CA TYR A 11 5.28 -3.67 -6.19
C TYR A 11 5.06 -4.51 -4.94
N PHE A 12 3.93 -5.22 -4.82
CA PHE A 12 3.55 -5.94 -3.61
C PHE A 12 4.55 -7.02 -3.19
N PRO A 13 5.02 -7.93 -4.08
CA PRO A 13 6.01 -8.92 -3.69
C PRO A 13 7.32 -8.29 -3.18
N SER A 14 7.73 -7.16 -3.77
CA SER A 14 8.92 -6.42 -3.35
C SER A 14 8.75 -5.72 -2.01
N ILE A 15 7.55 -5.22 -1.72
CA ILE A 15 7.19 -4.61 -0.43
C ILE A 15 7.21 -5.69 0.65
N GLU A 16 6.57 -6.84 0.43
CA GLU A 16 6.54 -7.94 1.39
C GLU A 16 7.95 -8.44 1.68
N LYS A 17 8.77 -8.61 0.64
CA LYS A 17 10.18 -9.02 0.79
C LYS A 17 11.03 -7.99 1.52
N LYS A 18 10.77 -6.69 1.33
CA LYS A 18 11.56 -5.60 1.93
C LYS A 18 11.16 -5.30 3.37
N TYR A 19 9.88 -5.33 3.69
CA TYR A 19 9.35 -4.94 4.99
C TYR A 19 8.90 -6.12 5.85
N GLY A 20 8.94 -7.34 5.32
CA GLY A 20 8.65 -8.58 6.07
C GLY A 20 7.19 -8.73 6.51
N ARG A 21 6.26 -7.98 5.91
CA ARG A 21 4.83 -7.99 6.23
C ARG A 21 4.00 -8.15 4.97
N PRO A 22 2.94 -8.98 5.00
CA PRO A 22 2.11 -9.21 3.83
C PRO A 22 1.35 -7.96 3.42
N VAL A 23 1.04 -7.80 2.13
CA VAL A 23 0.31 -6.61 1.63
C VAL A 23 -1.08 -6.49 2.25
N ALA A 24 -1.75 -7.60 2.56
CA ALA A 24 -3.03 -7.57 3.25
C ALA A 24 -2.97 -6.80 4.59
N GLU A 25 -1.88 -6.97 5.35
CA GLU A 25 -1.68 -6.25 6.61
C GLU A 25 -1.49 -4.75 6.38
N TRP A 26 -0.73 -4.37 5.35
CA TRP A 26 -0.57 -2.97 4.96
C TRP A 26 -1.90 -2.32 4.53
N LYS A 27 -2.70 -3.04 3.72
CA LYS A 27 -4.04 -2.59 3.33
C LYS A 27 -4.94 -2.42 4.56
N ASN A 28 -4.88 -3.36 5.50
CA ASN A 28 -5.66 -3.31 6.73
C ASN A 28 -5.27 -2.09 7.57
N LEU A 29 -3.97 -1.88 7.80
CA LEU A 29 -3.43 -0.70 8.49
C LEU A 29 -3.96 0.62 7.90
N ILE A 30 -3.91 0.74 6.57
CA ILE A 30 -4.43 1.91 5.85
C ILE A 30 -5.93 2.08 6.07
N ARG A 31 -6.73 1.00 6.02
CA ARG A 31 -8.19 1.03 6.24
C ARG A 31 -8.58 1.32 7.69
N THR A 32 -7.78 0.85 8.65
CA THR A 32 -7.98 1.11 10.08
C THR A 32 -7.44 2.46 10.53
N SER A 33 -6.64 3.12 9.68
CA SER A 33 -6.09 4.43 9.97
C SER A 33 -7.23 5.46 10.03
N PRO A 34 -7.18 6.43 10.97
CA PRO A 34 -8.11 7.55 10.98
C PRO A 34 -7.90 8.51 9.80
N LEU A 35 -6.83 8.31 9.01
CA LEU A 35 -6.49 9.15 7.86
C LEU A 35 -7.25 8.69 6.62
N SER A 36 -8.00 9.59 6.00
CA SER A 36 -8.72 9.30 4.75
C SER A 36 -8.02 9.84 3.50
N LYS A 37 -7.14 10.84 3.65
CA LYS A 37 -6.48 11.45 2.50
C LYS A 37 -5.28 10.63 2.04
N HIS A 38 -5.20 10.42 0.73
CA HIS A 38 -4.11 9.69 0.09
C HIS A 38 -2.72 10.18 0.53
N MET A 39 -2.47 11.49 0.45
CA MET A 39 -1.15 12.04 0.80
C MET A 39 -0.82 11.97 2.29
N GLU A 40 -1.83 11.98 3.16
CA GLU A 40 -1.65 11.82 4.61
C GLU A 40 -1.28 10.38 4.93
N LEU A 41 -1.98 9.40 4.33
CA LEU A 41 -1.66 7.98 4.45
C LEU A 41 -0.26 7.64 3.91
N VAL A 42 0.13 8.22 2.77
CA VAL A 42 1.48 8.04 2.22
C VAL A 42 2.54 8.59 3.18
N SER A 43 2.32 9.78 3.74
CA SER A 43 3.26 10.38 4.69
C SER A 43 3.33 9.59 6.00
N TRP A 44 2.20 9.08 6.49
CA TRP A 44 2.12 8.24 7.68
C TRP A 44 2.89 6.92 7.50
N LEU A 45 2.70 6.22 6.37
CA LEU A 45 3.47 5.00 6.07
C LEU A 45 4.98 5.27 5.96
N LYS A 46 5.37 6.44 5.44
CA LYS A 46 6.78 6.83 5.39
C LYS A 46 7.33 7.11 6.79
N ALA A 47 6.58 7.81 7.63
CA ALA A 47 7.02 8.23 8.96
C ALA A 47 7.03 7.08 9.97
N GLU A 48 5.91 6.35 10.09
CA GLU A 48 5.74 5.30 11.11
C GLU A 48 6.42 3.98 10.72
N HIS A 49 6.43 3.67 9.42
CA HIS A 49 6.86 2.36 8.94
C HIS A 49 8.11 2.41 8.05
N GLY A 50 8.65 3.60 7.80
CA GLY A 50 9.86 3.78 6.99
C GLY A 50 9.68 3.36 5.53
N LEU A 51 8.45 3.37 5.00
CA LEU A 51 8.22 3.01 3.60
C LEU A 51 8.85 4.05 2.65
N GLY A 52 9.35 3.57 1.51
CA GLY A 52 9.76 4.46 0.43
C GLY A 52 8.55 5.09 -0.26
N HIS A 53 8.71 6.27 -0.87
CA HIS A 53 7.61 7.01 -1.49
C HIS A 53 6.82 6.16 -2.50
N GLY A 54 7.50 5.45 -3.41
CA GLY A 54 6.84 4.59 -4.41
C GLY A 54 6.05 3.44 -3.78
N HIS A 55 6.59 2.81 -2.73
CA HIS A 55 5.92 1.71 -2.02
C HIS A 55 4.69 2.18 -1.25
N ALA A 56 4.82 3.28 -0.50
CA ALA A 56 3.71 3.89 0.22
C ALA A 56 2.61 4.34 -0.75
N ASN A 57 2.98 5.01 -1.85
CA ASN A 57 2.02 5.45 -2.85
C ASN A 57 1.28 4.28 -3.51
N ALA A 58 1.96 3.19 -3.87
CA ALA A 58 1.35 2.01 -4.47
C ALA A 58 0.32 1.35 -3.52
N LEU A 59 0.68 1.19 -2.24
CA LEU A 59 -0.22 0.62 -1.23
C LEU A 59 -1.46 1.48 -1.02
N VAL A 60 -1.30 2.79 -0.84
CA VAL A 60 -2.41 3.71 -0.59
C VAL A 60 -3.31 3.82 -1.82
N ALA A 61 -2.73 4.05 -3.00
CA ALA A 61 -3.50 4.15 -4.26
C ALA A 61 -4.39 2.92 -4.46
N HIS A 62 -3.81 1.73 -4.30
CA HIS A 62 -4.53 0.49 -4.52
C HIS A 62 -5.56 0.22 -3.41
N THR A 63 -5.23 0.50 -2.15
CA THR A 63 -6.18 0.31 -1.03
C THR A 63 -7.39 1.22 -1.14
N LEU A 64 -7.18 2.49 -1.52
CA LEU A 64 -8.24 3.47 -1.71
C LEU A 64 -9.07 3.17 -2.95
N ALA A 65 -8.45 2.80 -4.08
CA ALA A 65 -9.17 2.39 -5.28
C ALA A 65 -10.07 1.16 -5.03
N GLU A 66 -9.61 0.19 -4.22
CA GLU A 66 -10.46 -0.94 -3.82
C GLU A 66 -11.59 -0.57 -2.86
N ALA A 67 -11.45 0.52 -2.10
CA ALA A 67 -12.50 1.00 -1.18
C ALA A 67 -13.56 1.86 -1.89
N ASP A 68 -13.15 2.63 -2.91
CA ASP A 68 -14.01 3.51 -3.71
C ASP A 68 -14.86 2.72 -4.73
N GLY A 69 -14.33 1.60 -5.25
CA GLY A 69 -15.04 0.73 -6.19
C GLY A 69 -16.05 -0.24 -5.57
N LYS A 70 -16.51 -0.01 -4.34
CA LYS A 70 -17.50 -0.85 -3.64
C LYS A 70 -18.88 -0.20 -3.61
#